data_AF-A0A955NGT4-F1
#
_entry.id   AF-A0A955NGT4-F1
#
_cell.length_a   1.000
_cell.length_b   1.000
_cell.length_c   1.000
_cell.angle_alpha   90.00
_cell.angle_beta   90.00
_cell.angle_gamma   90.00
#
_symmetry.space_group_name_H-M   'P 1'
#
loop_
_entity.id
_entity.type
_entity.pdbx_description
1 polymer ?
#
loop_
_entity_poly.entity_id
_entity_poly.type
_entity_poly.pdbx_seq_one_letter_code
_entity_poly.pdbx_strand_id
1 'polypeptide(L)'
;MAFALADILAEQIKNLEADVVQIDEANLPGHPEEWEWAAEAINRMLDAVKGKPAVHLCFGNYAARSVQKGSWRHLIEYMNRLHADHLVLEMADRPREEIEFFKEIRPEIGLGIGVVDIKTTQVESPEQVAASIEHTASILGVERIRYIHPDCGLSKLKRFTADAKIEVLAKGRDLFEGR
;
A
#
# COMPACT_ATOMS: atom_id res chain seq x y z
N MET A 1 25.50 -4.18 -2.93
CA MET A 1 24.68 -4.97 -3.87
C MET A 1 23.33 -4.30 -4.12
N ALA A 2 22.54 -3.99 -3.07
CA ALA A 2 21.22 -3.35 -3.21
C ALA A 2 21.23 -2.08 -4.08
N PHE A 3 22.15 -1.13 -3.85
CA PHE A 3 22.24 0.08 -4.67
C PHE A 3 22.53 -0.18 -6.15
N ALA A 4 23.37 -1.17 -6.47
CA ALA A 4 23.65 -1.53 -7.87
C ALA A 4 22.41 -2.11 -8.55
N LEU A 5 21.58 -2.88 -7.84
CA LEU A 5 20.29 -3.35 -8.35
C LEU A 5 19.32 -2.19 -8.56
N ALA A 6 19.24 -1.26 -7.60
CA ALA A 6 18.42 -0.07 -7.70
C ALA A 6 18.80 0.78 -8.93
N ASP A 7 20.10 0.98 -9.17
CA ASP A 7 20.58 1.73 -10.34
C ASP A 7 20.21 1.02 -11.66
N ILE A 8 20.31 -0.31 -11.73
CA ILE A 8 19.89 -1.10 -12.91
C ILE A 8 18.38 -0.98 -13.13
N LEU A 9 17.57 -1.11 -12.08
CA LEU A 9 16.12 -0.98 -12.16
C LEU A 9 15.71 0.45 -12.54
N ALA A 10 16.41 1.46 -12.02
CA ALA A 10 16.19 2.86 -12.40
C ALA A 10 16.40 3.08 -13.91
N GLU A 11 17.43 2.49 -14.53
CA GLU A 11 17.61 2.55 -15.98
C GLU A 11 16.45 1.89 -16.76
N GLN A 12 15.86 0.82 -16.22
CA GLN A 12 14.68 0.20 -16.82
C GLN A 12 13.44 1.09 -16.67
N ILE A 13 13.24 1.69 -15.49
CA ILE A 13 12.11 2.56 -15.16
C ILE A 13 12.05 3.78 -16.08
N LYS A 14 13.20 4.36 -16.46
CA LYS A 14 13.26 5.50 -17.39
C LYS A 14 12.57 5.24 -18.74
N ASN A 15 12.48 3.97 -19.15
CA ASN A 15 11.87 3.56 -20.40
C ASN A 15 10.36 3.26 -20.28
N LEU A 16 9.80 3.32 -19.06
CA LEU A 16 8.38 3.11 -18.83
C LEU A 16 7.59 4.38 -19.17
N GLU A 17 6.55 4.21 -20.00
CA GLU A 17 5.54 5.24 -20.27
C GLU A 17 4.26 4.84 -19.53
N ALA A 18 4.18 5.23 -18.25
CA ALA A 18 3.04 4.94 -17.39
C ALA A 18 2.72 6.16 -16.51
N ASP A 19 1.43 6.40 -16.28
CA ASP A 19 0.97 7.48 -15.39
C ASP A 19 1.43 7.26 -13.95
N VAL A 20 1.56 6.00 -13.54
CA VAL A 20 2.03 5.56 -12.22
C VAL A 20 3.01 4.41 -12.39
N VAL A 21 4.12 4.46 -11.66
CA VAL A 21 5.04 3.33 -11.51
C VAL A 21 5.13 3.00 -10.02
N GLN A 22 4.71 1.78 -9.67
CA GLN A 22 4.73 1.28 -8.30
C GLN A 22 5.95 0.39 -8.07
N ILE A 23 6.64 0.61 -6.94
CA ILE A 23 7.71 -0.24 -6.44
C ILE A 23 7.19 -0.99 -5.21
N ASP A 24 7.31 -2.32 -5.22
CA ASP A 24 6.83 -3.16 -4.13
C ASP A 24 7.99 -3.50 -3.18
N GLU A 25 7.89 -3.10 -1.91
CA GLU A 25 8.84 -3.45 -0.87
C GLU A 25 8.14 -4.28 0.23
N ALA A 26 8.11 -5.59 0.01
CA ALA A 26 7.40 -6.55 0.86
C ALA A 26 8.29 -7.16 1.97
N ASN A 27 9.58 -6.84 2.02
CA ASN A 27 10.50 -7.40 3.01
C ASN A 27 10.73 -6.46 4.19
N LEU A 28 10.91 -5.17 3.92
CA LEU A 28 11.23 -4.17 4.95
C LEU A 28 10.28 -4.16 6.16
N PRO A 29 8.97 -4.42 6.04
CA PRO A 29 8.09 -4.48 7.22
C PRO A 29 8.44 -5.53 8.27
N GLY A 30 9.23 -6.56 7.91
CA GLY A 30 9.81 -7.51 8.87
C GLY A 30 11.22 -7.16 9.36
N HIS A 31 11.85 -6.15 8.76
CA HIS A 31 13.23 -5.71 9.03
C HIS A 31 13.31 -4.17 9.12
N PRO A 32 12.48 -3.52 9.96
CA PRO A 32 12.39 -2.06 9.99
C PRO A 32 13.71 -1.38 10.39
N GLU A 33 14.63 -2.07 11.05
CA GLU A 33 15.97 -1.57 11.38
C GLU A 33 16.84 -1.25 10.15
N GLU A 34 16.50 -1.81 9.00
CA GLU A 34 17.26 -1.67 7.75
C GLU A 34 16.79 -0.46 6.90
N TRP A 35 15.89 0.37 7.45
CA TRP A 35 15.15 1.33 6.65
C TRP A 35 16.00 2.41 5.96
N GLU A 36 17.09 2.87 6.57
CA GLU A 36 17.86 4.01 6.05
C GLU A 36 18.42 3.72 4.66
N TRP A 37 19.12 2.59 4.52
CA TRP A 37 19.69 2.20 3.24
C TRP A 37 18.61 1.70 2.27
N ALA A 38 17.54 1.08 2.77
CA ALA A 38 16.41 0.65 1.95
C ALA A 38 15.72 1.86 1.30
N ALA A 39 15.49 2.95 2.05
CA ALA A 39 14.93 4.18 1.53
C ALA A 39 15.84 4.81 0.46
N GLU A 40 17.16 4.83 0.67
CA GLU A 40 18.09 5.33 -0.34
C GLU A 40 18.03 4.50 -1.64
N ALA A 41 18.01 3.17 -1.53
CA ALA A 41 17.91 2.31 -2.69
C ALA A 41 16.58 2.50 -3.45
N ILE A 42 15.47 2.57 -2.72
CA ILE A 42 14.14 2.78 -3.32
C ILE A 42 14.05 4.15 -3.98
N ASN A 43 14.55 5.21 -3.34
CA ASN A 43 14.50 6.57 -3.88
C ASN A 43 15.25 6.70 -5.21
N ARG A 44 16.37 5.98 -5.43
CA ARG A 44 17.05 5.95 -6.74
C ARG A 44 16.13 5.48 -7.87
N MET A 45 15.24 4.52 -7.59
CA MET A 45 14.25 4.04 -8.55
C MET A 45 13.06 4.98 -8.66
N LEU A 46 12.56 5.54 -7.56
CA LEU A 46 11.46 6.52 -7.57
C LEU A 46 11.84 7.78 -8.36
N ASP A 47 13.07 8.27 -8.21
CA ASP A 47 13.60 9.45 -8.91
C ASP A 47 13.70 9.25 -10.43
N ALA A 48 13.69 8.00 -10.90
CA ALA A 48 13.71 7.66 -12.32
C ALA A 48 12.31 7.65 -12.96
N VAL A 49 11.24 7.72 -12.16
CA VAL A 49 9.86 7.66 -12.64
C VAL A 49 9.47 8.99 -13.30
N LYS A 50 8.98 8.92 -14.54
CA LYS A 50 8.48 10.10 -15.30
C LYS A 50 7.07 10.52 -14.86
N GLY A 51 6.24 9.55 -14.51
CA GLY A 51 4.87 9.75 -14.00
C GLY A 51 4.85 9.93 -12.49
N LYS A 52 3.88 9.31 -11.82
CA LYS A 52 3.79 9.33 -10.35
C LYS A 52 4.50 8.12 -9.74
N PRO A 53 5.52 8.32 -8.89
CA PRO A 53 6.17 7.23 -8.16
C PRO A 53 5.30 6.78 -6.98
N ALA A 54 5.08 5.47 -6.84
CA ALA A 54 4.33 4.89 -5.75
C ALA A 54 5.11 3.77 -5.06
N VAL A 55 4.88 3.56 -3.76
CA VAL A 55 5.47 2.43 -3.03
C VAL A 55 4.40 1.60 -2.35
N HIS A 56 4.37 0.30 -2.64
CA HIS A 56 3.55 -0.65 -1.92
C HIS A 56 4.33 -1.28 -0.78
N LEU A 57 3.71 -1.27 0.41
CA LEU A 57 4.22 -1.93 1.60
C LEU A 57 3.14 -2.89 2.13
N CYS A 58 3.54 -4.13 2.41
CA CYS A 58 2.68 -5.14 3.00
C CYS A 58 3.48 -6.06 3.92
N PHE A 59 2.78 -6.82 4.76
CA PHE A 59 3.39 -7.83 5.62
C PHE A 59 3.50 -9.20 4.93
N GLY A 60 3.37 -9.21 3.60
CA GLY A 60 3.54 -10.37 2.76
C GLY A 60 2.24 -11.11 2.46
N ASN A 61 2.22 -11.73 1.28
CA ASN A 61 1.13 -12.57 0.79
C ASN A 61 1.66 -13.90 0.26
N TYR A 62 2.37 -14.65 1.10
CA TYR A 62 2.85 -15.98 0.73
C TYR A 62 1.82 -17.03 1.15
N ALA A 63 1.30 -17.78 0.18
CA ALA A 63 0.23 -18.75 0.40
C ALA A 63 -1.00 -18.16 1.12
N ALA A 64 -1.40 -16.93 0.78
CA ALA A 64 -2.49 -16.19 1.42
C ALA A 64 -2.27 -15.98 2.93
N ARG A 65 -1.02 -15.70 3.34
CA ARG A 65 -0.65 -15.45 4.74
C ARG A 65 0.37 -14.32 4.85
N SER A 66 0.27 -13.61 5.97
CA SER A 66 1.29 -12.68 6.42
C SER A 66 2.56 -13.47 6.76
N VAL A 67 3.69 -13.00 6.24
CA VAL A 67 5.01 -13.60 6.44
C VAL A 67 5.82 -12.77 7.41
N GLN A 68 5.64 -11.45 7.36
CA GLN A 68 6.35 -10.50 8.19
C GLN A 68 5.60 -10.21 9.47
N LYS A 69 6.34 -10.00 10.56
CA LYS A 69 5.81 -9.48 11.82
C LYS A 69 6.38 -8.10 12.03
N GLY A 70 5.52 -7.16 12.39
CA GLY A 70 5.93 -5.78 12.64
C GLY A 70 4.73 -4.89 12.88
N SER A 71 5.00 -3.59 13.01
CA SER A 71 4.00 -2.55 13.20
C SER A 71 4.33 -1.37 12.30
N TRP A 72 3.30 -0.74 11.74
CA TRP A 72 3.47 0.48 10.93
C TRP A 72 4.22 1.59 11.66
N ARG A 73 4.15 1.63 13.00
CA ARG A 73 4.91 2.57 13.84
C ARG A 73 6.40 2.59 13.51
N HIS A 74 6.98 1.43 13.22
CA HIS A 74 8.42 1.30 12.99
C HIS A 74 8.85 1.74 11.58
N LEU A 75 7.90 2.01 10.69
CA LEU A 75 8.15 2.40 9.30
C LEU A 75 7.77 3.85 8.99
N ILE A 76 7.33 4.64 9.99
CA ILE A 76 6.95 6.04 9.78
C ILE A 76 8.13 6.86 9.22
N GLU A 77 9.33 6.73 9.80
CA GLU A 77 10.52 7.44 9.31
C GLU A 77 10.90 7.03 7.89
N TYR A 78 10.84 5.73 7.61
CA TYR A 78 11.03 5.19 6.26
C TYR A 78 10.06 5.81 5.26
N MET A 79 8.76 5.74 5.54
CA MET A 79 7.70 6.29 4.69
C MET A 79 7.90 7.78 4.43
N ASN A 80 8.29 8.53 5.46
CA ASN A 80 8.61 9.95 5.34
C ASN A 80 9.88 10.25 4.56
N ARG A 81 10.81 9.29 4.43
CA ARG A 81 12.04 9.43 3.64
C ARG A 81 11.82 9.18 2.15
N LEU A 82 10.73 8.53 1.76
CA LEU A 82 10.47 8.17 0.37
C LEU A 82 10.14 9.38 -0.50
N HIS A 83 10.64 9.38 -1.74
CA HIS A 83 10.29 10.32 -2.80
C HIS A 83 9.04 9.86 -3.56
N ALA A 84 8.04 9.34 -2.83
CA ALA A 84 6.81 8.82 -3.40
C ALA A 84 5.72 9.91 -3.49
N ASP A 85 4.93 9.88 -4.57
CA ASP A 85 3.68 10.65 -4.66
C ASP A 85 2.60 10.06 -3.73
N HIS A 86 2.59 8.73 -3.58
CA HIS A 86 1.71 8.05 -2.64
C HIS A 86 2.23 6.69 -2.21
N LEU A 87 1.71 6.21 -1.09
CA LEU A 87 1.94 4.88 -0.54
C LEU A 87 0.71 4.00 -0.78
N VAL A 88 0.90 2.68 -0.89
CA VAL A 88 -0.15 1.67 -1.06
C VAL A 88 0.00 0.68 0.08
N LEU A 89 -0.84 0.78 1.11
CA LEU A 89 -0.59 0.17 2.43
C LEU A 89 -1.59 -0.93 2.78
N GLU A 90 -1.08 -2.09 3.20
CA GLU A 90 -1.89 -3.16 3.80
C GLU A 90 -2.56 -2.69 5.10
N MET A 91 -3.88 -2.80 5.21
CA MET A 91 -4.66 -2.31 6.36
C MET A 91 -5.85 -3.18 6.76
N ALA A 92 -6.45 -3.96 5.85
CA ALA A 92 -7.64 -4.75 6.16
C ALA A 92 -7.32 -5.92 7.12
N ASP A 93 -6.15 -6.56 6.98
CA ASP A 93 -5.62 -7.59 7.88
C ASP A 93 -4.62 -7.02 8.90
N ARG A 94 -4.84 -5.79 9.39
CA ARG A 94 -4.00 -5.11 10.40
C ARG A 94 -4.82 -4.66 11.61
N PRO A 95 -4.19 -4.46 12.78
CA PRO A 95 -4.87 -3.85 13.92
C PRO A 95 -5.36 -2.45 13.55
N ARG A 96 -6.65 -2.18 13.79
CA ARG A 96 -7.31 -0.94 13.37
C ARG A 96 -6.65 0.30 13.95
N GLU A 97 -6.08 0.18 15.14
CA GLU A 97 -5.45 1.28 15.88
C GLU A 97 -4.16 1.77 15.21
N GLU A 98 -3.51 0.97 14.36
CA GLU A 98 -2.25 1.38 13.71
C GLU A 98 -2.42 2.54 12.74
N ILE A 99 -3.66 2.79 12.28
CA ILE A 99 -3.97 3.93 11.42
C ILE A 99 -3.63 5.28 12.06
N GLU A 100 -3.65 5.37 13.38
CA GLU A 100 -3.28 6.57 14.13
C GLU A 100 -1.84 7.01 13.83
N PHE A 101 -0.93 6.06 13.55
CA PHE A 101 0.47 6.38 13.25
C PHE A 101 0.63 7.10 11.91
N PHE A 102 -0.32 6.94 10.98
CA PHE A 102 -0.26 7.61 9.68
C PHE A 102 -0.50 9.13 9.76
N LYS A 103 -0.95 9.64 10.91
CA LYS A 103 -0.98 11.09 11.18
C LYS A 103 0.42 11.71 11.13
N GLU A 104 1.46 10.92 11.39
CA GLU A 104 2.86 11.35 11.38
C GLU A 104 3.48 11.32 9.97
N ILE A 105 2.77 10.79 8.96
CA ILE A 105 3.26 10.79 7.57
C ILE A 105 3.08 12.18 6.96
N ARG A 106 4.13 12.66 6.28
CA ARG A 106 4.17 13.95 5.57
C ARG A 106 2.90 14.15 4.73
N PRO A 107 2.22 15.30 4.83
CA PRO A 107 0.92 15.50 4.20
C PRO A 107 0.96 15.50 2.67
N GLU A 108 2.12 15.82 2.09
CA GLU A 108 2.39 15.74 0.64
C GLU A 108 2.41 14.31 0.08
N ILE A 109 2.58 13.28 0.92
CA ILE A 109 2.53 11.89 0.49
C ILE A 109 1.08 11.38 0.59
N GLY A 110 0.48 11.04 -0.54
CA GLY A 110 -0.88 10.47 -0.57
C GLY A 110 -0.94 9.08 0.06
N LEU A 111 -2.08 8.72 0.66
CA LEU A 111 -2.27 7.39 1.24
C LEU A 111 -3.27 6.57 0.42
N GLY A 112 -2.81 5.40 -0.02
CA GLY A 112 -3.60 4.28 -0.48
C GLY A 112 -3.88 3.34 0.69
N ILE A 113 -5.15 3.03 0.93
CA ILE A 113 -5.59 2.24 2.08
C ILE A 113 -6.16 0.90 1.60
N GLY A 114 -5.60 -0.19 2.13
CA GLY A 114 -6.10 -1.55 1.97
C GLY A 114 -7.43 -1.76 2.69
N VAL A 115 -8.50 -2.07 1.96
CA VAL A 115 -9.86 -2.26 2.52
C VAL A 115 -10.47 -3.61 2.18
N VAL A 116 -9.70 -4.47 1.51
CA VAL A 116 -10.09 -5.84 1.15
C VAL A 116 -8.95 -6.76 1.57
N ASP A 117 -9.25 -7.73 2.44
CA ASP A 117 -8.27 -8.72 2.89
C ASP A 117 -8.09 -9.80 1.83
N ILE A 118 -6.87 -9.92 1.31
CA ILE A 118 -6.53 -10.88 0.26
C ILE A 118 -6.04 -12.23 0.79
N LYS A 119 -5.92 -12.37 2.12
CA LYS A 119 -5.44 -13.57 2.83
C LYS A 119 -6.60 -14.51 3.19
N THR A 120 -7.83 -14.05 3.04
CA THR A 120 -9.05 -14.84 3.19
C THR A 120 -9.78 -15.05 1.86
N THR A 121 -10.48 -16.17 1.74
CA THR A 121 -11.41 -16.42 0.63
C THR A 121 -12.79 -15.84 0.86
N GLN A 122 -13.08 -15.38 2.08
CA GLN A 122 -14.32 -14.68 2.39
C GLN A 122 -14.34 -13.34 1.67
N VAL A 123 -15.38 -13.10 0.88
CA VAL A 123 -15.60 -11.81 0.23
C VAL A 123 -16.27 -10.89 1.25
N GLU A 124 -15.74 -9.68 1.38
CA GLU A 124 -16.29 -8.61 2.20
C GLU A 124 -17.69 -8.22 1.69
N SER A 125 -18.49 -7.56 2.53
CA SER A 125 -19.68 -6.86 2.08
C SER A 125 -19.32 -5.41 1.67
N PRO A 126 -20.12 -4.77 0.79
CA PRO A 126 -19.94 -3.35 0.48
C PRO A 126 -19.94 -2.46 1.72
N GLU A 127 -20.76 -2.78 2.72
CA GLU A 127 -20.85 -2.06 4.00
C GLU A 127 -19.57 -2.22 4.81
N GLN A 128 -18.93 -3.39 4.80
CA GLN A 128 -17.65 -3.59 5.48
C GLN A 128 -16.54 -2.74 4.84
N VAL A 129 -16.51 -2.67 3.51
CA VAL A 129 -15.57 -1.80 2.78
C VAL A 129 -15.85 -0.33 3.08
N ALA A 130 -17.10 0.12 2.95
CA ALA A 130 -17.49 1.50 3.24
C ALA A 130 -17.13 1.91 4.68
N ALA A 131 -17.42 1.05 5.67
CA ALA A 131 -17.08 1.29 7.06
C ALA A 131 -15.57 1.37 7.31
N SER A 132 -14.76 0.63 6.53
CA SER A 132 -13.29 0.73 6.60
C SER A 132 -12.78 2.08 6.07
N ILE A 133 -13.37 2.56 4.98
CA ILE A 133 -13.07 3.88 4.41
C ILE A 133 -13.52 4.98 5.39
N GLU A 134 -14.73 4.88 5.94
CA GLU A 134 -15.27 5.84 6.90
C GLU A 134 -14.43 5.91 8.18
N HIS A 135 -14.02 4.76 8.72
CA HIS A 135 -13.13 4.70 9.87
C HIS A 135 -11.81 5.44 9.59
N THR A 136 -11.21 5.16 8.44
CA THR A 136 -9.96 5.82 8.00
C THR A 136 -10.16 7.33 7.87
N ALA A 137 -11.24 7.76 7.22
CA ALA A 137 -11.57 9.16 7.00
C ALA A 137 -11.83 9.89 8.32
N SER A 138 -12.45 9.24 9.31
CA SER A 138 -12.71 9.82 10.62
C SER A 138 -11.44 10.14 11.42
N ILE A 139 -10.34 9.43 11.13
CA ILE A 139 -9.08 9.54 11.87
C ILE A 139 -8.08 10.45 11.15
N LEU A 140 -7.92 10.26 9.84
CA LEU A 140 -6.91 10.96 9.05
C LEU A 140 -7.47 12.15 8.26
N GLY A 141 -8.78 12.22 8.06
CA GLY A 141 -9.42 13.11 7.09
C GLY A 141 -9.60 12.42 5.74
N VAL A 142 -10.74 12.63 5.08
CA VAL A 142 -11.05 12.02 3.78
C VAL A 142 -10.06 12.47 2.70
N GLU A 143 -9.54 13.69 2.81
CA GLU A 143 -8.56 14.27 1.90
C GLU A 143 -7.19 13.56 1.94
N ARG A 144 -6.90 12.82 3.01
CA ARG A 144 -5.68 12.00 3.11
C ARG A 144 -5.80 10.69 2.31
N ILE A 145 -7.02 10.22 2.05
CA ILE A 145 -7.28 8.97 1.34
C ILE A 145 -7.27 9.26 -0.17
N ARG A 146 -6.14 8.97 -0.81
CA ARG A 146 -5.99 9.17 -2.25
C ARG A 146 -6.50 7.99 -3.05
N TYR A 147 -6.32 6.79 -2.52
CA TYR A 147 -6.73 5.54 -3.16
C TYR A 147 -7.28 4.55 -2.13
N ILE A 148 -8.17 3.69 -2.58
CA ILE A 148 -8.53 2.46 -1.86
C ILE A 148 -8.14 1.27 -2.74
N HIS A 149 -7.73 0.17 -2.11
CA HIS A 149 -7.27 -1.00 -2.85
C HIS A 149 -7.42 -2.28 -2.00
N PRO A 150 -7.21 -3.47 -2.58
CA PRO A 150 -6.96 -4.68 -1.80
C PRO A 150 -5.61 -4.61 -1.09
N ASP A 151 -5.47 -5.29 0.05
CA ASP A 151 -4.28 -5.25 0.90
C ASP A 151 -2.95 -5.57 0.18
N CYS A 152 -3.00 -6.41 -0.86
CA CYS A 152 -1.86 -6.79 -1.69
C CYS A 152 -2.40 -7.37 -3.02
N GLY A 153 -1.51 -7.83 -3.90
CA GLY A 153 -1.90 -8.53 -5.14
C GLY A 153 -2.78 -9.77 -4.89
N LEU A 154 -3.73 -10.00 -5.81
CA LEU A 154 -4.76 -11.06 -5.72
C LEU A 154 -4.28 -12.44 -6.22
N SER A 155 -3.00 -12.61 -6.52
CA SER A 155 -2.45 -13.81 -7.19
C SER A 155 -2.62 -15.12 -6.41
N LYS A 156 -2.90 -15.04 -5.11
CA LYS A 156 -3.14 -16.20 -4.23
C LYS A 156 -4.60 -16.62 -4.13
N LEU A 157 -5.51 -15.86 -4.73
CA LEU A 157 -6.94 -16.17 -4.74
C LEU A 157 -7.35 -16.87 -6.03
N LYS A 158 -8.43 -17.64 -5.96
CA LYS A 158 -9.08 -18.16 -7.17
C LYS A 158 -9.69 -16.97 -7.94
N ARG A 159 -9.69 -17.07 -9.26
CA ARG A 159 -10.15 -15.98 -10.14
C ARG A 159 -11.53 -15.43 -9.75
N PHE A 160 -12.51 -16.31 -9.51
CA PHE A 160 -13.86 -15.89 -9.12
C PHE A 160 -13.91 -15.15 -7.78
N THR A 161 -13.03 -15.51 -6.82
CA THR A 161 -12.93 -14.81 -5.54
C THR A 161 -12.30 -13.43 -5.72
N ALA A 162 -11.26 -13.34 -6.56
CA ALA A 162 -10.61 -12.08 -6.90
C ALA A 162 -11.59 -11.12 -7.61
N ASP A 163 -12.34 -11.61 -8.59
CA ASP A 163 -13.35 -10.82 -9.31
C ASP A 163 -14.44 -10.31 -8.35
N ALA A 164 -14.95 -11.16 -7.45
CA ALA A 164 -15.96 -10.76 -6.45
C ALA A 164 -15.44 -9.72 -5.46
N LYS A 165 -14.18 -9.85 -5.00
CA LYS A 165 -13.54 -8.88 -4.11
C LYS A 165 -13.35 -7.51 -4.77
N ILE A 166 -12.96 -7.48 -6.04
CA ILE A 166 -12.85 -6.23 -6.81
C ILE A 166 -14.22 -5.60 -7.05
N GLU A 167 -15.26 -6.40 -7.31
CA GLU A 167 -16.62 -5.90 -7.45
C GLU A 167 -17.11 -5.24 -6.15
N VAL A 168 -16.88 -5.87 -5.00
CA VAL A 168 -17.26 -5.32 -3.70
C VAL A 168 -16.47 -4.06 -3.35
N LEU A 169 -15.18 -3.99 -3.70
CA LEU A 169 -14.37 -2.77 -3.50
C LEU A 169 -15.04 -1.55 -4.16
N ALA A 170 -15.48 -1.70 -5.41
CA ALA A 170 -16.18 -0.63 -6.13
C ALA A 170 -17.53 -0.27 -5.48
N LYS A 171 -18.34 -1.27 -5.11
CA LYS A 171 -19.63 -1.05 -4.45
C LYS A 171 -19.49 -0.38 -3.08
N GLY A 172 -18.48 -0.76 -2.31
CA GLY A 172 -18.21 -0.16 -1.00
C GLY A 172 -17.77 1.29 -1.08
N ARG A 173 -16.96 1.65 -2.09
CA ARG A 173 -16.68 3.07 -2.40
C ARG A 173 -17.96 3.80 -2.75
N ASP A 174 -18.76 3.27 -3.67
CA ASP A 174 -19.99 3.96 -4.13
C ASP A 174 -20.95 4.21 -2.95
N LEU A 175 -21.07 3.23 -2.05
CA LEU A 175 -21.84 3.38 -0.82
C LEU A 175 -21.28 4.49 0.09
N PHE A 176 -19.96 4.54 0.28
CA PHE A 176 -19.29 5.61 1.05
C PHE A 176 -19.49 7.00 0.41
N GLU A 177 -19.44 7.09 -0.91
CA GLU A 177 -19.66 8.34 -1.67
C GLU A 177 -21.16 8.72 -1.78
N GLY A 178 -22.08 7.85 -1.37
CA GLY A 178 -23.53 8.07 -1.47
C GLY A 178 -24.07 8.02 -2.91
N ARG A 179 -23.47 7.19 -3.77
CA ARG A 179 -23.79 7.05 -5.20
C ARG A 179 -24.72 5.89 -5.53
#